data_AF-A0A938P968-F1
#
_entry.id   AF-A0A938P968-F1
#
_cell.length_a   1.000
_cell.length_b   1.000
_cell.length_c   1.000
_cell.angle_alpha   90.00
_cell.angle_beta   90.00
_cell.angle_gamma   90.00
#
_symmetry.space_group_name_H-M   'P 1'
#
loop_
_entity.id
_entity.type
_entity.pdbx_description
1 polymer ?
#
loop_
_entity_poly.entity_id
_entity_poly.type
_entity_poly.pdbx_seq_one_letter_code
_entity_poly.pdbx_strand_id
1 'polypeptide(L)'
;MFKRMCVSASMGLIAATVVLTFGCNKDTSTSGARDPDSAAAMALEQKYRQGMEEAYQQANELFGIGQTNEAVRVFDALLENSSYEPWADEIFSEAIRIRLFAGHTDPVRDRVLAACTNGPVACARIGLQLLLPYLNENEGAAPAFAFASSVASLPQVDAELVRQATEWRFFAALGLPDMEQAADALSVILAAFPADAADAVLTGAFEQMIAAGRWDDLETLSKQVASAEGDRENRTHLLLTSSIRLAAGRAQWDAAQDLFKTAAETLPDAALQNLMSQILPAARRAGRLDIVDACAEAVIFQPGGKAAVSQAARHWAESAMATNRAALPRRLEALLNAKIPTPVVSALLIRFFYDLIDETAVLKQLIPIANQLLIGANEETVKTLKTMRLDGAFVLEDFDLAESYLEAGVPGRDASWHTMALCKVKAHRALKANKPREAVEHFRMFMTCLGDLAEADTYDPTTGVQHTPDMLRGRNALRIAEILATIPDAEAAAAARAEAAAYYKKALESVTSAESREAVRKEAGNLLD
;
A
#
# COMPACT_ATOMS: atom_id res chain seq x y z
N MET A 1 31.76 -17.55 33.44
CA MET A 1 31.73 -17.45 31.96
C MET A 1 30.99 -16.17 31.58
N PHE A 2 31.65 -15.03 31.75
CA PHE A 2 31.13 -13.72 31.35
C PHE A 2 31.37 -13.56 29.84
N LYS A 3 30.31 -13.60 29.04
CA LYS A 3 30.39 -13.22 27.63
C LYS A 3 30.70 -11.73 27.57
N ARG A 4 31.93 -11.40 27.14
CA ARG A 4 32.28 -10.08 26.60
C ARG A 4 31.35 -9.80 25.42
N MET A 5 30.25 -9.07 25.65
CA MET A 5 29.53 -8.40 24.58
C MET A 5 30.23 -7.08 24.32
N CYS A 6 30.77 -6.93 23.11
CA CYS A 6 31.35 -5.69 22.61
C CYS A 6 30.34 -4.54 22.71
N VAL A 7 30.63 -3.58 23.59
CA VAL A 7 29.93 -2.29 23.74
C VAL A 7 30.06 -1.41 22.47
N SER A 8 30.99 -1.75 21.56
CA SER A 8 31.31 -0.98 20.36
C SER A 8 30.28 -1.08 19.22
N ALA A 9 29.42 -2.10 19.18
CA ALA A 9 28.48 -2.27 18.06
C ALA A 9 27.15 -1.52 18.24
N SER A 10 26.67 -1.34 19.48
CA SER A 10 25.38 -0.69 19.75
C SER A 10 25.49 0.84 19.86
N MET A 11 26.63 1.38 20.32
CA MET A 11 26.86 2.82 20.36
C MET A 11 27.21 3.42 18.98
N GLY A 12 27.78 2.63 18.07
CA GLY A 12 28.04 3.05 16.69
C GLY A 12 26.76 3.37 15.90
N LEU A 13 25.63 2.72 16.21
CA LEU A 13 24.35 3.00 15.56
C LEU A 13 23.68 4.28 16.10
N ILE A 14 23.87 4.60 17.38
CA ILE A 14 23.33 5.81 18.01
C ILE A 14 24.16 7.05 17.60
N ALA A 15 25.49 6.93 17.55
CA ALA A 15 26.37 7.99 17.06
C ALA A 15 26.15 8.30 15.57
N ALA A 16 25.85 7.29 14.73
CA ALA A 16 25.56 7.49 13.31
C ALA A 16 24.23 8.22 13.05
N THR A 17 23.28 8.15 13.99
CA THR A 17 21.97 8.82 13.83
C THR A 17 22.07 10.33 14.09
N VAL A 18 23.04 10.78 14.89
CA VAL A 18 23.30 12.22 15.13
C VAL A 18 24.01 12.89 13.94
N VAL A 19 24.66 12.12 13.06
CA VAL A 19 25.43 12.67 11.92
C VAL A 19 24.58 12.84 10.64
N LEU A 20 23.37 12.26 10.55
CA LEU A 20 22.60 12.22 9.30
C LEU A 20 21.40 13.18 9.20
N THR A 21 21.16 14.07 10.16
CA THR A 21 20.05 15.06 10.10
C THR A 21 20.42 16.44 9.59
N PHE A 22 21.67 16.72 9.22
CA PHE A 22 22.04 17.99 8.59
C PHE A 22 22.02 17.88 7.06
N GLY A 23 20.89 18.30 6.48
CA GLY A 23 20.73 18.48 5.05
C GLY A 23 21.75 19.47 4.48
N CYS A 24 22.47 19.01 3.46
CA CYS A 24 23.23 19.84 2.54
C CYS A 24 22.30 20.84 1.84
N ASN A 25 22.27 22.10 2.27
CA ASN A 25 21.91 23.21 1.39
C ASN A 25 23.18 23.92 0.96
N LYS A 26 23.48 23.78 -0.33
CA LYS A 26 24.66 24.31 -1.00
C LYS A 26 24.26 25.61 -1.68
N ASP A 27 24.33 26.72 -0.97
CA ASP A 27 24.26 28.04 -1.60
C ASP A 27 25.66 28.60 -1.81
N THR A 28 26.01 28.74 -3.08
CA THR A 28 27.18 29.43 -3.59
C THR A 28 26.97 30.94 -3.51
N SER A 29 27.73 31.65 -2.66
CA SER A 29 28.16 33.02 -2.99
C SER A 29 29.40 33.45 -2.20
N THR A 30 30.41 33.87 -2.97
CA THR A 30 31.41 34.92 -2.73
C THR A 30 32.20 35.01 -1.41
N SER A 31 33.53 34.97 -1.59
CA SER A 31 34.56 35.42 -0.66
C SER A 31 34.27 36.78 -0.01
N GLY A 32 34.31 36.81 1.32
CA GLY A 32 34.26 38.01 2.16
C GLY A 32 34.34 37.60 3.62
N ALA A 33 34.96 38.42 4.47
CA ALA A 33 35.33 38.13 5.86
C ALA A 33 34.28 37.30 6.64
N ARG A 34 34.74 36.22 7.30
CA ARG A 34 33.90 35.45 8.24
C ARG A 34 33.41 36.39 9.34
N ASP A 35 32.10 36.52 9.43
CA ASP A 35 31.41 37.26 10.48
C ASP A 35 31.93 36.79 11.85
N PRO A 36 32.46 37.68 12.73
CA PRO A 36 33.01 37.28 14.03
C PRO A 36 32.02 36.48 14.88
N ASP A 37 30.71 36.72 14.73
CA ASP A 37 29.64 35.98 15.41
C ASP A 37 29.55 34.52 14.94
N SER A 38 29.83 34.25 13.65
CA SER A 38 29.89 32.89 13.10
C SER A 38 31.13 32.12 13.58
N ALA A 39 32.28 32.80 13.69
CA ALA A 39 33.52 32.18 14.18
C ALA A 39 33.46 31.85 15.68
N ALA A 40 32.85 32.73 16.49
CA ALA A 40 32.65 32.49 17.91
C ALA A 40 31.66 31.34 18.18
N ALA A 41 30.55 31.28 17.43
CA ALA A 41 29.59 30.17 17.51
C ALA A 41 30.23 28.82 17.11
N MET A 42 31.01 28.79 16.04
CA MET A 42 31.73 27.57 15.63
C MET A 42 32.77 27.12 16.67
N ALA A 43 33.50 28.05 17.29
CA ALA A 43 34.48 27.73 18.33
C ALA A 43 33.80 27.18 19.60
N LEU A 44 32.65 27.74 19.96
CA LEU A 44 31.81 27.28 21.06
C LEU A 44 31.31 25.85 20.77
N GLU A 45 30.74 25.60 19.60
CA GLU A 45 30.30 24.25 19.19
C GLU A 45 31.44 23.22 19.13
N GLN A 46 32.62 23.61 18.62
CA GLN A 46 33.79 22.74 18.60
C GLN A 46 34.25 22.35 20.01
N LYS A 47 34.20 23.31 20.95
CA LYS A 47 34.52 23.06 22.36
C LYS A 47 33.55 22.07 22.99
N TYR A 48 32.25 22.20 22.72
CA TYR A 48 31.24 21.22 23.17
C TYR A 48 31.53 19.82 22.62
N ARG A 49 31.77 19.70 21.31
CA ARG A 49 32.06 18.40 20.68
C ARG A 49 33.29 17.73 21.29
N GLN A 50 34.37 18.48 21.50
CA GLN A 50 35.58 17.95 22.14
C GLN A 50 35.31 17.51 23.59
N GLY A 51 34.61 18.34 24.38
CA GLY A 51 34.26 18.00 25.76
C GLY A 51 33.41 16.74 25.88
N MET A 52 32.45 16.55 24.96
CA MET A 52 31.64 15.32 24.89
C MET A 52 32.46 14.10 24.48
N GLU A 53 33.34 14.22 23.48
CA GLU A 53 34.21 13.13 23.05
C GLU A 53 35.14 12.65 24.18
N GLU A 54 35.77 13.60 24.89
CA GLU A 54 36.60 13.32 26.06
C GLU A 54 35.79 12.64 27.18
N ALA A 55 34.57 13.12 27.45
CA ALA A 55 33.69 12.53 28.45
C ALA A 55 33.27 11.09 28.10
N TYR A 56 32.92 10.81 26.85
CA TYR A 56 32.61 9.45 26.42
C TYR A 56 33.82 8.53 26.49
N GLN A 57 34.99 9.00 26.07
CA GLN A 57 36.21 8.22 26.17
C GLN A 57 36.49 7.85 27.63
N GLN A 58 36.44 8.83 28.52
CA GLN A 58 36.68 8.62 29.95
C GLN A 58 35.64 7.67 30.57
N ALA A 59 34.35 7.86 30.28
CA ALA A 59 33.29 6.98 30.80
C ALA A 59 33.48 5.54 30.32
N ASN A 60 33.85 5.33 29.05
CA ASN A 60 34.11 4.01 28.50
C ASN A 60 35.32 3.32 29.14
N GLU A 61 36.40 4.06 29.40
CA GLU A 61 37.57 3.54 30.13
C GLU A 61 37.18 3.09 31.54
N LEU A 62 36.40 3.91 32.26
CA LEU A 62 35.90 3.62 33.60
C LEU A 62 34.97 2.39 33.62
N PHE A 63 34.06 2.27 32.65
CA PHE A 63 33.24 1.07 32.49
C PHE A 63 34.10 -0.17 32.21
N GLY A 64 35.14 -0.03 31.39
CA GLY A 64 36.07 -1.11 31.03
C GLY A 64 36.81 -1.70 32.24
N ILE A 65 37.04 -0.90 33.28
CA ILE A 65 37.70 -1.33 34.53
C ILE A 65 36.73 -1.56 35.70
N GLY A 66 35.42 -1.52 35.45
CA GLY A 66 34.38 -1.78 36.47
C GLY A 66 34.09 -0.62 37.42
N GLN A 67 34.57 0.59 37.12
CA GLN A 67 34.30 1.81 37.88
C GLN A 67 33.00 2.49 37.40
N THR A 68 31.89 1.77 37.52
CA THR A 68 30.56 2.20 37.03
C THR A 68 30.08 3.51 37.68
N ASN A 69 30.34 3.71 38.97
CA ASN A 69 29.91 4.92 39.69
C ASN A 69 30.67 6.17 39.24
N GLU A 70 31.94 6.01 38.91
CA GLU A 70 32.79 7.06 38.39
C GLU A 70 32.41 7.38 36.94
N ALA A 71 32.14 6.34 36.13
CA ALA A 71 31.73 6.50 34.73
C ALA A 71 30.46 7.35 34.58
N VAL A 72 29.44 7.13 35.43
CA VAL A 72 28.19 7.90 35.38
C VAL A 72 28.33 9.34 35.88
N ARG A 73 29.40 9.67 36.61
CA ARG A 73 29.67 11.03 37.14
C ARG A 73 30.44 11.91 36.15
N VAL A 74 31.04 11.35 35.10
CA VAL A 74 31.79 12.12 34.10
C VAL A 74 30.95 13.25 33.50
N PHE A 75 29.68 12.97 33.21
CA PHE A 75 28.75 13.94 32.62
C PHE A 75 28.19 14.94 33.65
N ASP A 76 28.30 14.66 34.96
CA ASP A 76 27.97 15.66 35.99
C ASP A 76 28.98 16.79 35.99
N ALA A 77 30.27 16.45 35.86
CA ALA A 77 31.33 17.44 35.81
C ALA A 77 31.19 18.39 34.60
N LEU A 78 30.65 17.90 33.48
CA LEU A 78 30.30 18.74 32.34
C LEU A 78 29.11 19.67 32.65
N LEU A 79 28.07 19.16 33.32
CA LEU A 79 26.90 19.98 33.70
C LEU A 79 27.21 21.05 34.74
N GLU A 80 28.15 20.79 35.64
CA GLU A 80 28.59 21.76 36.66
C GLU A 80 29.51 22.85 36.08
N ASN A 81 30.05 22.62 34.88
CA ASN A 81 30.93 23.57 34.23
C ASN A 81 30.14 24.61 33.43
N SER A 82 30.12 25.84 33.94
CA SER A 82 29.39 26.98 33.35
C SER A 82 29.74 27.25 31.88
N SER A 83 30.90 26.80 31.40
CA SER A 83 31.28 26.98 30.01
C SER A 83 30.54 26.06 29.02
N TYR A 84 29.71 25.14 29.52
CA TYR A 84 28.79 24.31 28.75
C TYR A 84 27.31 24.63 28.99
N GLU A 85 26.99 25.71 29.70
CA GLU A 85 25.60 26.14 29.97
C GLU A 85 24.70 26.17 28.70
N PRO A 86 25.18 26.60 27.51
CA PRO A 86 24.37 26.58 26.29
C PRO A 86 23.93 25.19 25.79
N TRP A 87 24.54 24.11 26.28
CA TRP A 87 24.19 22.71 25.94
C TRP A 87 23.79 21.90 27.16
N ALA A 88 23.31 22.58 28.21
CA ALA A 88 22.98 21.93 29.47
C ALA A 88 21.94 20.81 29.29
N ASP A 89 21.00 20.96 28.35
CA ASP A 89 19.96 19.97 28.08
C ASP A 89 20.48 18.76 27.27
N GLU A 90 21.39 18.94 26.31
CA GLU A 90 22.04 17.81 25.63
C GLU A 90 22.95 17.02 26.58
N ILE A 91 23.75 17.72 27.40
CA ILE A 91 24.61 17.04 28.38
C ILE A 91 23.75 16.36 29.45
N PHE A 92 22.62 16.96 29.84
CA PHE A 92 21.67 16.34 30.75
C PHE A 92 21.10 15.05 30.15
N SER A 93 20.71 15.07 28.88
CA SER A 93 20.25 13.88 28.14
C SER A 93 21.25 12.72 28.26
N GLU A 94 22.53 12.98 28.01
CA GLU A 94 23.58 11.95 28.07
C GLU A 94 23.86 11.48 29.50
N ALA A 95 23.84 12.40 30.47
CA ALA A 95 23.95 12.07 31.88
C ALA A 95 22.82 11.13 32.35
N ILE A 96 21.61 11.26 31.80
CA ILE A 96 20.48 10.36 32.06
C ILE A 96 20.68 9.01 31.34
N ARG A 97 21.00 9.02 30.05
CA ARG A 97 21.19 7.80 29.24
C ARG A 97 22.24 6.86 29.83
N ILE A 98 23.39 7.40 30.21
CA ILE A 98 24.50 6.61 30.75
C ILE A 98 24.17 6.00 32.12
N ARG A 99 23.38 6.70 32.94
CA ARG A 99 22.89 6.15 34.21
C ARG A 99 21.88 5.03 34.01
N LEU A 100 20.92 5.23 33.11
CA LEU A 100 19.95 4.19 32.77
C LEU A 100 20.65 2.94 32.19
N PHE A 101 21.65 3.14 31.34
CA PHE A 101 22.51 2.08 30.83
C PHE A 101 23.26 1.32 31.95
N ALA A 102 23.74 2.05 32.96
CA ALA A 102 24.39 1.47 34.14
C ALA A 102 23.41 0.83 35.15
N GLY A 103 22.09 0.87 34.90
CA GLY A 103 21.06 0.37 35.84
C GLY A 103 20.84 1.27 37.06
N HIS A 104 21.29 2.52 37.02
CA HIS A 104 21.12 3.50 38.10
C HIS A 104 19.77 4.24 37.98
N THR A 105 18.66 3.51 38.03
CA THR A 105 17.33 4.08 37.82
C THR A 105 16.88 5.02 38.94
N ASP A 106 17.11 4.68 40.21
CA ASP A 106 16.69 5.54 41.34
C ASP A 106 17.38 6.91 41.32
N PRO A 107 18.72 7.02 41.12
CA PRO A 107 19.37 8.30 40.93
C PRO A 107 18.83 9.10 39.73
N VAL A 108 18.38 8.42 38.68
CA VAL A 108 17.75 9.08 37.52
C VAL A 108 16.38 9.63 37.90
N ARG A 109 15.55 8.87 38.63
CA ARG A 109 14.24 9.33 39.14
C ARG A 109 14.40 10.61 39.95
N ASP A 110 15.32 10.61 40.91
CA ASP A 110 15.59 11.77 41.76
C ASP A 110 16.03 12.99 40.94
N ARG A 111 16.91 12.78 39.95
CA ARG A 111 17.43 13.85 39.11
C ARG A 111 16.37 14.44 38.20
N VAL A 112 15.55 13.60 37.56
CA VAL A 112 14.44 14.07 36.72
C VAL A 112 13.40 14.80 37.57
N LEU A 113 13.08 14.29 38.76
CA LEU A 113 12.16 14.96 39.69
C LEU A 113 12.68 16.34 40.12
N ALA A 114 13.97 16.43 40.47
CA ALA A 114 14.62 17.69 40.81
C ALA A 114 14.58 18.68 39.65
N ALA A 115 14.81 18.20 38.41
CA ALA A 115 14.69 19.02 37.22
C ALA A 115 13.26 19.53 37.01
N CYS A 116 12.24 18.71 37.25
CA CYS A 116 10.83 19.12 37.17
C CYS A 116 10.45 20.19 38.21
N THR A 117 11.03 20.15 39.41
CA THR A 117 10.68 21.10 40.48
C THR A 117 11.44 22.42 40.38
N ASN A 118 12.75 22.37 40.09
CA ASN A 118 13.63 23.54 40.23
C ASN A 118 14.62 23.72 39.07
N GLY A 119 14.58 22.88 38.03
CA GLY A 119 15.53 22.91 36.92
C GLY A 119 14.98 23.59 35.66
N PRO A 120 15.81 23.71 34.60
CA PRO A 120 15.35 24.16 33.29
C PRO A 120 14.31 23.19 32.72
N VAL A 121 13.21 23.74 32.18
CA VAL A 121 12.11 22.95 31.59
C VAL A 121 12.61 22.01 30.48
N ALA A 122 13.60 22.43 29.68
CA ALA A 122 14.19 21.60 28.64
C ALA A 122 14.83 20.32 29.20
N CYS A 123 15.60 20.43 30.29
CA CYS A 123 16.21 19.27 30.96
C CYS A 123 15.15 18.34 31.54
N ALA A 124 14.14 18.91 32.22
CA ALA A 124 13.04 18.12 32.79
C ALA A 124 12.27 17.35 31.71
N ARG A 125 11.94 18.01 30.59
CA ARG A 125 11.26 17.40 29.44
C ARG A 125 12.03 16.23 28.87
N ILE A 126 13.33 16.41 28.60
CA ILE A 126 14.21 15.34 28.11
C ILE A 126 14.30 14.21 29.13
N GLY A 127 14.44 14.54 30.41
CA GLY A 127 14.44 13.57 31.50
C GLY A 127 13.19 12.68 31.50
N LEU A 128 12.00 13.28 31.40
CA LEU A 128 10.74 12.56 31.28
C LEU A 128 10.67 11.70 30.01
N GLN A 129 11.13 12.24 28.86
CA GLN A 129 11.16 11.52 27.58
C GLN A 129 12.06 10.29 27.59
N LEU A 130 13.11 10.26 28.42
CA LEU A 130 14.02 9.12 28.52
C LEU A 130 13.60 8.14 29.62
N LEU A 131 13.23 8.66 30.79
CA LEU A 131 12.94 7.84 31.97
C LEU A 131 11.62 7.09 31.85
N LEU A 132 10.53 7.74 31.41
CA LEU A 132 9.20 7.11 31.39
C LEU A 132 9.11 5.90 30.44
N PRO A 133 9.62 5.94 29.20
CA PRO A 133 9.72 4.73 28.37
C PRO A 133 10.59 3.67 29.02
N TYR A 134 11.76 4.05 29.57
CA TYR A 134 12.66 3.11 30.24
C TYR A 134 11.97 2.36 31.38
N LEU A 135 11.25 3.08 32.25
CA LEU A 135 10.48 2.49 33.34
C LEU A 135 9.42 1.52 32.82
N ASN A 136 8.67 1.94 31.79
CA ASN A 136 7.60 1.12 31.23
C ASN A 136 8.14 -0.18 30.60
N GLU A 137 9.26 -0.11 29.89
CA GLU A 137 9.86 -1.24 29.20
C GLU A 137 10.62 -2.20 30.13
N ASN A 138 11.35 -1.67 31.11
CA ASN A 138 12.28 -2.47 31.94
C ASN A 138 11.70 -2.86 33.30
N GLU A 139 10.78 -2.05 33.85
CA GLU A 139 10.18 -2.28 35.17
C GLU A 139 8.65 -2.47 35.11
N GLY A 140 8.03 -2.16 33.96
CA GLY A 140 6.61 -2.34 33.70
C GLY A 140 5.76 -1.08 33.85
N ALA A 141 4.48 -1.21 33.56
CA ALA A 141 3.53 -0.10 33.54
C ALA A 141 3.32 0.56 34.91
N ALA A 142 3.35 -0.20 36.01
CA ALA A 142 3.07 0.33 37.35
C ALA A 142 4.14 1.32 37.84
N PRO A 143 5.46 1.04 37.74
CA PRO A 143 6.51 2.03 38.04
C PRO A 143 6.43 3.29 37.18
N ALA A 144 6.16 3.15 35.88
CA ALA A 144 6.01 4.29 34.98
C ALA A 144 4.79 5.16 35.37
N PHE A 145 3.65 4.53 35.65
CA PHE A 145 2.44 5.19 36.12
C PHE A 145 2.67 5.94 37.44
N ALA A 146 3.32 5.30 38.42
CA ALA A 146 3.59 5.90 39.71
C ALA A 146 4.48 7.14 39.59
N PHE A 147 5.53 7.07 38.78
CA PHE A 147 6.43 8.20 38.55
C PHE A 147 5.74 9.33 37.76
N ALA A 148 5.00 9.01 36.70
CA ALA A 148 4.23 10.01 35.97
C ALA A 148 3.19 10.72 36.87
N SER A 149 2.54 9.95 37.76
CA SER A 149 1.57 10.48 38.73
C SER A 149 2.21 11.41 39.75
N SER A 150 3.43 11.10 40.22
CA SER A 150 4.13 11.96 41.16
C SER A 150 4.47 13.31 40.53
N VAL A 151 5.00 13.30 39.30
CA VAL A 151 5.33 14.53 38.55
C VAL A 151 4.08 15.36 38.26
N ALA A 152 2.98 14.74 37.81
CA ALA A 152 1.73 15.45 37.52
C ALA A 152 1.08 16.08 38.77
N SER A 153 1.43 15.60 39.96
CA SER A 153 0.87 16.08 41.24
C SER A 153 1.78 17.07 41.96
N LEU A 154 2.97 17.36 41.42
CA LEU A 154 3.90 18.30 42.04
C LEU A 154 3.35 19.74 41.99
N PRO A 155 3.48 20.52 43.07
CA PRO A 155 3.13 21.93 43.05
C PRO A 155 4.13 22.73 42.20
N GLN A 156 3.66 23.79 41.53
CA GLN A 156 4.49 24.79 40.84
C GLN A 156 5.36 24.24 39.69
N VAL A 157 4.98 23.10 39.11
CA VAL A 157 5.63 22.56 37.90
C VAL A 157 5.09 23.26 36.65
N ASP A 158 5.96 23.43 35.66
CA ASP A 158 5.59 23.98 34.35
C ASP A 158 4.44 23.18 33.70
N ALA A 159 3.48 23.89 33.10
CA ALA A 159 2.29 23.29 32.51
C ALA A 159 2.61 22.29 31.39
N GLU A 160 3.68 22.49 30.62
CA GLU A 160 4.14 21.54 29.60
C GLU A 160 4.53 20.20 30.22
N LEU A 161 5.24 20.23 31.35
CA LEU A 161 5.71 19.03 32.05
C LEU A 161 4.55 18.30 32.72
N VAL A 162 3.59 19.03 33.31
CA VAL A 162 2.37 18.44 33.88
C VAL A 162 1.56 17.75 32.78
N ARG A 163 1.44 18.37 31.60
CA ARG A 163 0.75 17.78 30.44
C ARG A 163 1.46 16.49 29.98
N GLN A 164 2.78 16.55 29.78
CA GLN A 164 3.57 15.38 29.38
C GLN A 164 3.47 14.24 30.40
N ALA A 165 3.58 14.54 31.69
CA ALA A 165 3.44 13.55 32.75
C ALA A 165 2.03 12.95 32.80
N THR A 166 0.99 13.77 32.60
CA THR A 166 -0.41 13.29 32.56
C THR A 166 -0.66 12.38 31.35
N GLU A 167 -0.10 12.71 30.19
CA GLU A 167 -0.18 11.86 28.99
C GLU A 167 0.49 10.50 29.23
N TRP A 168 1.70 10.49 29.80
CA TRP A 168 2.38 9.26 30.19
C TRP A 168 1.65 8.47 31.26
N ARG A 169 1.06 9.17 32.24
CA ARG A 169 0.21 8.54 33.26
C ARG A 169 -0.94 7.80 32.60
N PHE A 170 -1.60 8.39 31.61
CA PHE A 170 -2.67 7.74 30.86
C PHE A 170 -2.19 6.51 30.09
N PHE A 171 -1.13 6.64 29.27
CA PHE A 171 -0.61 5.51 28.49
C PHE A 171 -0.04 4.37 29.36
N ALA A 172 0.63 4.69 30.46
CA ALA A 172 1.08 3.69 31.43
C ALA A 172 -0.13 3.01 32.12
N ALA A 173 -1.17 3.77 32.46
CA ALA A 173 -2.39 3.21 33.04
C ALA A 173 -3.10 2.23 32.09
N LEU A 174 -3.04 2.44 30.77
CA LEU A 174 -3.55 1.45 29.80
C LEU A 174 -2.82 0.11 29.93
N GLY A 175 -1.55 0.08 30.37
CA GLY A 175 -0.80 -1.15 30.59
C GLY A 175 -1.12 -1.86 31.92
N LEU A 176 -1.98 -1.29 32.75
CA LEU A 176 -2.37 -1.88 34.04
C LEU A 176 -3.57 -2.82 33.90
N PRO A 177 -3.80 -3.73 34.87
CA PRO A 177 -4.93 -4.65 34.83
C PRO A 177 -6.31 -3.97 34.96
N ASP A 178 -6.36 -2.78 35.54
CA ASP A 178 -7.58 -2.04 35.83
C ASP A 178 -7.63 -0.73 35.04
N MET A 179 -8.77 -0.49 34.40
CA MET A 179 -9.02 0.69 33.59
C MET A 179 -9.42 1.93 34.41
N GLU A 180 -9.71 1.80 35.71
CA GLU A 180 -10.06 2.94 36.59
C GLU A 180 -9.00 4.06 36.51
N GLN A 181 -7.73 3.70 36.60
CA GLN A 181 -6.62 4.66 36.56
C GLN A 181 -6.47 5.34 35.19
N ALA A 182 -6.77 4.61 34.11
CA ALA A 182 -6.76 5.15 32.76
C ALA A 182 -7.96 6.11 32.56
N ALA A 183 -9.14 5.76 33.07
CA ALA A 183 -10.33 6.60 33.03
C ALA A 183 -10.13 7.90 33.83
N ASP A 184 -9.49 7.83 34.99
CA ASP A 184 -9.15 9.01 35.79
C ASP A 184 -8.19 9.94 35.06
N ALA A 185 -7.10 9.39 34.52
CA ALA A 185 -6.14 10.17 33.75
C ALA A 185 -6.79 10.80 32.50
N LEU A 186 -7.67 10.05 31.83
CA LEU A 186 -8.41 10.55 30.68
C LEU A 186 -9.35 11.71 31.05
N SER A 187 -10.02 11.66 32.21
CA SER A 187 -10.85 12.78 32.68
C SER A 187 -10.04 14.06 32.84
N VAL A 188 -8.81 13.95 33.37
CA VAL A 188 -7.89 15.10 33.49
C VAL A 188 -7.50 15.62 32.10
N ILE A 189 -7.17 14.73 31.16
CA ILE A 189 -6.81 15.10 29.79
C ILE A 189 -7.96 15.86 29.11
N LEU A 190 -9.18 15.33 29.18
CA LEU A 190 -10.35 15.94 28.55
C LEU A 190 -10.71 17.31 29.15
N ALA A 191 -10.45 17.50 30.45
CA ALA A 191 -10.75 18.75 31.15
C ALA A 191 -9.65 19.82 31.00
N ALA A 192 -8.38 19.42 30.98
CA ALA A 192 -7.25 20.35 31.12
C ALA A 192 -6.44 20.58 29.85
N PHE A 193 -6.46 19.66 28.88
CA PHE A 193 -5.60 19.78 27.70
C PHE A 193 -6.25 20.66 26.62
N PRO A 194 -5.44 21.34 25.78
CA PRO A 194 -5.93 21.89 24.53
C PRO A 194 -6.64 20.83 23.68
N ALA A 195 -7.66 21.25 22.93
CA ALA A 195 -8.53 20.36 22.18
C ALA A 195 -7.78 19.36 21.28
N ASP A 196 -6.91 19.89 20.41
CA ASP A 196 -6.16 19.09 19.45
C ASP A 196 -5.17 18.12 20.14
N ALA A 197 -4.61 18.53 21.28
CA ALA A 197 -3.71 17.67 22.06
C ALA A 197 -4.46 16.50 22.70
N ALA A 198 -5.67 16.74 23.25
CA ALA A 198 -6.50 15.67 23.77
C ALA A 198 -6.93 14.69 22.67
N ASP A 199 -7.34 15.20 21.50
CA ASP A 199 -7.78 14.37 20.38
C ASP A 199 -6.62 13.54 19.77
N ALA A 200 -5.39 14.07 19.78
CA ALA A 200 -4.18 13.33 19.41
C ALA A 200 -3.89 12.17 20.38
N VAL A 201 -3.97 12.40 21.68
CA VAL A 201 -3.80 11.35 22.71
C VAL A 201 -4.86 10.25 22.56
N LEU A 202 -6.12 10.64 22.36
CA LEU A 202 -7.23 9.71 22.14
C LEU A 202 -7.01 8.85 20.89
N THR A 203 -6.56 9.46 19.79
CA THR A 203 -6.25 8.74 18.55
C THR A 203 -5.19 7.67 18.80
N GLY A 204 -4.09 8.01 19.47
CA GLY A 204 -3.02 7.06 19.81
C GLY A 204 -3.51 5.91 20.69
N ALA A 205 -4.28 6.22 21.74
CA ALA A 205 -4.81 5.21 22.64
C ALA A 205 -5.83 4.26 21.98
N PHE A 206 -6.72 4.80 21.14
CA PHE A 206 -7.70 4.00 20.42
C PHE A 206 -7.02 3.07 19.40
N GLU A 207 -6.04 3.57 18.64
CA GLU A 207 -5.24 2.73 17.74
C GLU A 207 -4.51 1.61 18.48
N GLN A 208 -3.89 1.91 19.63
CA GLN A 208 -3.21 0.91 20.46
C GLN A 208 -4.18 -0.18 20.93
N MET A 209 -5.35 0.18 21.43
CA MET A 209 -6.35 -0.79 21.89
C MET A 209 -6.90 -1.64 20.75
N ILE A 210 -7.14 -1.03 19.59
CA ILE A 210 -7.63 -1.76 18.40
C ILE A 210 -6.57 -2.74 17.90
N ALA A 211 -5.29 -2.32 17.83
CA ALA A 211 -4.19 -3.19 17.45
C ALA A 211 -4.01 -4.37 18.41
N ALA A 212 -4.26 -4.16 19.71
CA ALA A 212 -4.20 -5.18 20.75
C ALA A 212 -5.48 -6.03 20.88
N GLY A 213 -6.55 -5.73 20.13
CA GLY A 213 -7.84 -6.41 20.24
C GLY A 213 -8.56 -6.19 21.58
N ARG A 214 -8.26 -5.09 22.28
CA ARG A 214 -8.84 -4.73 23.58
C ARG A 214 -10.18 -4.00 23.41
N TRP A 215 -11.17 -4.73 22.93
CA TRP A 215 -12.47 -4.18 22.55
C TRP A 215 -13.29 -3.62 23.71
N ASP A 216 -13.26 -4.28 24.86
CA ASP A 216 -14.02 -3.86 26.06
C ASP A 216 -13.46 -2.55 26.64
N ASP A 217 -12.15 -2.40 26.64
CA ASP A 217 -11.46 -1.18 27.10
C ASP A 217 -11.72 -0.01 26.15
N LEU A 218 -11.66 -0.28 24.83
CA LEU A 218 -12.00 0.71 23.80
C LEU A 218 -13.45 1.20 23.97
N GLU A 219 -14.40 0.29 24.18
CA GLU A 219 -15.80 0.65 24.41
C GLU A 219 -15.97 1.52 25.66
N THR A 220 -15.28 1.14 26.75
CA THR A 220 -15.35 1.83 28.05
C THR A 220 -14.84 3.27 27.92
N LEU A 221 -13.65 3.47 27.35
CA LEU A 221 -13.09 4.80 27.15
C LEU A 221 -13.89 5.60 26.11
N SER A 222 -14.40 4.97 25.05
CA SER A 222 -15.25 5.66 24.06
C SER A 222 -16.51 6.25 24.68
N LYS A 223 -17.17 5.53 25.61
CA LYS A 223 -18.35 6.05 26.35
C LYS A 223 -17.99 7.26 27.21
N GLN A 224 -16.85 7.23 27.88
CA GLN A 224 -16.37 8.36 28.67
C GLN A 224 -16.10 9.59 27.79
N VAL A 225 -15.39 9.40 26.67
CA VAL A 225 -15.11 10.48 25.70
C VAL A 225 -16.40 11.06 25.12
N ALA A 226 -17.38 10.22 24.80
CA ALA A 226 -18.69 10.66 24.31
C ALA A 226 -19.50 11.46 25.36
N SER A 227 -19.27 11.22 26.66
CA SER A 227 -19.92 11.95 27.75
C SER A 227 -19.26 13.29 28.11
N ALA A 228 -18.06 13.54 27.60
CA ALA A 228 -17.31 14.75 27.91
C ALA A 228 -17.89 15.97 27.18
N GLU A 229 -17.96 17.10 27.89
CA GLU A 229 -18.46 18.35 27.32
C GLU A 229 -17.56 18.87 26.17
N GLY A 230 -18.18 19.66 25.29
CA GLY A 230 -17.52 20.22 24.10
C GLY A 230 -17.55 19.24 22.92
N ASP A 231 -18.69 19.16 22.23
CA ASP A 231 -18.79 18.46 20.95
C ASP A 231 -17.81 19.11 19.96
N ARG A 232 -16.98 18.26 19.36
CA ARG A 232 -15.94 18.66 18.40
C ARG A 232 -15.99 17.70 17.24
N GLU A 233 -15.97 18.25 16.04
CA GLU A 233 -16.04 17.49 14.79
C GLU A 233 -14.98 16.35 14.74
N ASN A 234 -13.72 16.66 15.06
CA ASN A 234 -12.64 15.66 15.08
C ASN A 234 -12.88 14.52 16.09
N ARG A 235 -13.38 14.85 17.29
CA ARG A 235 -13.72 13.86 18.33
C ARG A 235 -14.89 12.99 17.87
N THR A 236 -15.89 13.58 17.25
CA THR A 236 -17.06 12.87 16.70
C THR A 236 -16.64 11.92 15.56
N HIS A 237 -15.72 12.34 14.69
CA HIS A 237 -15.13 11.47 13.66
C HIS A 237 -14.33 10.31 14.27
N LEU A 238 -13.49 10.58 15.28
CA LEU A 238 -12.72 9.56 15.98
C LEU A 238 -13.64 8.52 16.65
N LEU A 239 -14.69 8.96 17.35
CA LEU A 239 -15.66 8.08 17.98
C LEU A 239 -16.41 7.23 16.96
N LEU A 240 -16.83 7.81 15.84
CA LEU A 240 -17.54 7.10 14.78
C LEU A 240 -16.67 6.02 14.14
N THR A 241 -15.46 6.39 13.70
CA THR A 241 -14.50 5.44 13.11
C THR A 241 -14.13 4.31 14.07
N SER A 242 -13.93 4.63 15.36
CA SER A 242 -13.60 3.64 16.39
C SER A 242 -14.77 2.72 16.70
N SER A 243 -16.00 3.23 16.70
CA SER A 243 -17.22 2.42 16.90
C SER A 243 -17.43 1.41 15.77
N ILE A 244 -17.15 1.81 14.52
CA ILE A 244 -17.22 0.90 13.36
C ILE A 244 -16.16 -0.20 13.50
N ARG A 245 -14.93 0.14 13.88
CA ARG A 245 -13.84 -0.82 14.08
C ARG A 245 -14.10 -1.74 15.26
N LEU A 246 -14.68 -1.24 16.35
CA LEU A 246 -15.11 -2.01 17.50
C LEU A 246 -16.17 -3.05 17.09
N ALA A 247 -17.22 -2.62 16.38
CA ALA A 247 -18.28 -3.51 15.90
C ALA A 247 -17.72 -4.59 14.95
N ALA A 248 -16.86 -4.20 13.99
CA ALA A 248 -16.20 -5.14 13.09
C ALA A 248 -15.27 -6.12 13.84
N GLY A 249 -14.50 -5.64 14.81
CA GLY A 249 -13.61 -6.44 15.66
C GLY A 249 -14.35 -7.49 16.50
N ARG A 250 -15.59 -7.18 16.90
CA ARG A 250 -16.51 -8.11 17.57
C ARG A 250 -17.38 -8.93 16.61
N ALA A 251 -17.11 -8.87 15.30
CA ALA A 251 -17.91 -9.51 14.25
C ALA A 251 -19.40 -9.10 14.23
N GLN A 252 -19.74 -7.93 14.78
CA GLN A 252 -21.06 -7.30 14.75
C GLN A 252 -21.23 -6.52 13.44
N TRP A 253 -21.18 -7.25 12.33
CA TRP A 253 -21.06 -6.64 11.00
C TRP A 253 -22.25 -5.78 10.59
N ASP A 254 -23.46 -6.14 11.00
CA ASP A 254 -24.66 -5.37 10.66
C ASP A 254 -24.62 -4.00 11.35
N ALA A 255 -24.17 -3.96 12.61
CA ALA A 255 -23.92 -2.71 13.33
C ALA A 255 -22.78 -1.90 12.71
N ALA A 256 -21.69 -2.56 12.28
CA ALA A 256 -20.59 -1.91 11.58
C ALA A 256 -21.06 -1.27 10.25
N GLN A 257 -21.92 -1.96 9.49
CA GLN A 257 -22.50 -1.45 8.25
C GLN A 257 -23.39 -0.23 8.50
N ASP A 258 -24.27 -0.28 9.50
CA ASP A 258 -25.17 0.84 9.79
C ASP A 258 -24.41 2.09 10.22
N LEU A 259 -23.39 1.93 11.09
CA LEU A 259 -22.50 3.02 11.45
C LEU A 259 -21.68 3.52 10.25
N PHE A 260 -21.27 2.62 9.35
CA PHE A 260 -20.52 2.99 8.15
C PHE A 260 -21.34 3.88 7.20
N LYS A 261 -22.66 3.69 7.09
CA LYS A 261 -23.52 4.59 6.29
C LYS A 261 -23.45 6.02 6.82
N THR A 262 -23.53 6.21 8.14
CA THR A 262 -23.33 7.52 8.76
C THR A 262 -21.92 8.06 8.48
N ALA A 263 -20.89 7.22 8.54
CA ALA A 263 -19.53 7.63 8.24
C ALA A 263 -19.33 8.05 6.76
N ALA A 264 -19.97 7.35 5.83
CA ALA A 264 -19.98 7.74 4.43
C ALA A 264 -20.57 9.15 4.27
N GLU A 265 -21.60 9.49 5.04
CA GLU A 265 -22.20 10.82 5.02
C GLU A 265 -21.30 11.91 5.61
N THR A 266 -20.80 11.69 6.83
CA THR A 266 -20.23 12.76 7.66
C THR A 266 -18.71 12.88 7.58
N LEU A 267 -17.98 11.78 7.34
CA LEU A 267 -16.51 11.82 7.42
C LEU A 267 -15.88 12.60 6.25
N PRO A 268 -14.79 13.34 6.50
CA PRO A 268 -13.91 13.85 5.46
C PRO A 268 -13.31 12.71 4.62
N ASP A 269 -13.00 12.99 3.36
CA ASP A 269 -12.52 12.00 2.39
C ASP A 269 -11.31 11.19 2.89
N ALA A 270 -10.32 11.85 3.49
CA ALA A 270 -9.12 11.18 4.00
C ALA A 270 -9.45 10.19 5.12
N ALA A 271 -10.35 10.56 6.04
CA ALA A 271 -10.78 9.69 7.13
C ALA A 271 -11.61 8.51 6.60
N LEU A 272 -12.50 8.76 5.64
CA LEU A 272 -13.32 7.72 5.00
C LEU A 272 -12.45 6.73 4.20
N GLN A 273 -11.45 7.20 3.45
CA GLN A 273 -10.49 6.35 2.73
C GLN A 273 -9.68 5.47 3.69
N ASN A 274 -9.19 6.04 4.80
CA ASN A 274 -8.49 5.27 5.82
C ASN A 274 -9.40 4.19 6.43
N LEU A 275 -10.63 4.56 6.80
CA LEU A 275 -11.62 3.62 7.36
C LEU A 275 -11.94 2.47 6.39
N MET A 276 -12.19 2.78 5.11
CA MET A 276 -12.45 1.75 4.09
C MET A 276 -11.28 0.78 3.93
N SER A 277 -10.05 1.29 3.96
CA SER A 277 -8.83 0.49 3.84
C SER A 277 -8.65 -0.51 4.98
N GLN A 278 -9.34 -0.29 6.11
CA GLN A 278 -9.31 -1.18 7.26
C GLN A 278 -10.52 -2.12 7.28
N ILE A 279 -11.73 -1.58 7.10
CA ILE A 279 -12.98 -2.32 7.30
C ILE A 279 -13.32 -3.24 6.12
N LEU A 280 -13.18 -2.78 4.87
CA LEU A 280 -13.59 -3.58 3.71
C LEU A 280 -12.72 -4.83 3.53
N PRO A 281 -11.37 -4.77 3.70
CA PRO A 281 -10.55 -5.98 3.72
C PRO A 281 -10.88 -6.90 4.89
N ALA A 282 -11.22 -6.36 6.07
CA ALA A 282 -11.60 -7.17 7.23
C ALA A 282 -12.92 -7.93 6.97
N ALA A 283 -13.94 -7.25 6.45
CA ALA A 283 -15.21 -7.87 6.06
C ALA A 283 -14.99 -8.97 5.01
N ARG A 284 -14.16 -8.70 3.99
CA ARG A 284 -13.80 -9.71 2.96
C ARG A 284 -13.11 -10.94 3.58
N ARG A 285 -12.14 -10.76 4.47
CA ARG A 285 -11.48 -11.88 5.17
C ARG A 285 -12.45 -12.69 6.04
N ALA A 286 -13.47 -12.05 6.58
CA ALA A 286 -14.54 -12.69 7.33
C ALA A 286 -15.63 -13.33 6.43
N GLY A 287 -15.48 -13.30 5.10
CA GLY A 287 -16.48 -13.82 4.16
C GLY A 287 -17.73 -12.96 4.01
N ARG A 288 -17.74 -11.75 4.59
CA ARG A 288 -18.87 -10.80 4.58
C ARG A 288 -18.83 -9.87 3.37
N LEU A 289 -18.94 -10.47 2.18
CA LEU A 289 -18.95 -9.73 0.91
C LEU A 289 -20.25 -8.90 0.72
N ASP A 290 -21.34 -9.30 1.38
CA ASP A 290 -22.56 -8.52 1.53
C ASP A 290 -22.30 -7.16 2.19
N ILE A 291 -21.46 -7.14 3.23
CA ILE A 291 -21.07 -5.92 3.95
C ILE A 291 -20.13 -5.06 3.09
N VAL A 292 -19.19 -5.70 2.39
CA VAL A 292 -18.32 -4.99 1.44
C VAL A 292 -19.15 -4.26 0.38
N ASP A 293 -20.16 -4.94 -0.16
CA ASP A 293 -21.08 -4.35 -1.13
C ASP A 293 -21.85 -3.17 -0.53
N ALA A 294 -22.53 -3.37 0.60
CA ALA A 294 -23.35 -2.33 1.20
C ALA A 294 -22.55 -1.08 1.60
N CYS A 295 -21.34 -1.26 2.15
CA CYS A 295 -20.47 -0.14 2.50
C CYS A 295 -19.93 0.57 1.26
N ALA A 296 -19.57 -0.15 0.20
CA ALA A 296 -19.13 0.47 -1.04
C ALA A 296 -20.25 1.27 -1.72
N GLU A 297 -21.47 0.72 -1.76
CA GLU A 297 -22.66 1.37 -2.31
C GLU A 297 -23.00 2.68 -1.56
N ALA A 298 -22.87 2.68 -0.24
CA ALA A 298 -23.08 3.87 0.60
C ALA A 298 -22.15 5.03 0.24
N VAL A 299 -20.96 4.76 -0.34
CA VAL A 299 -20.03 5.80 -0.81
C VAL A 299 -20.29 6.14 -2.28
N ILE A 300 -20.47 5.13 -3.14
CA ILE A 300 -20.62 5.32 -4.60
C ILE A 300 -21.86 6.14 -4.94
N PHE A 301 -22.99 5.85 -4.30
CA PHE A 301 -24.28 6.44 -4.63
C PHE A 301 -24.66 7.62 -3.75
N GLN A 302 -23.71 8.14 -2.97
CA GLN A 302 -23.91 9.31 -2.15
C GLN A 302 -23.92 10.60 -2.99
N PRO A 303 -24.86 11.53 -2.73
CA PRO A 303 -24.82 12.87 -3.31
C PRO A 303 -23.55 13.64 -2.92
N GLY A 304 -23.03 14.46 -3.83
CA GLY A 304 -21.93 15.41 -3.55
C GLY A 304 -20.54 14.95 -3.99
N GLY A 305 -20.33 13.65 -4.24
CA GLY A 305 -19.10 13.08 -4.79
C GLY A 305 -17.89 13.17 -3.86
N LYS A 306 -17.34 12.02 -3.47
CA LYS A 306 -16.13 11.93 -2.63
C LYS A 306 -14.97 11.33 -3.43
N ALA A 307 -13.73 11.73 -3.16
CA ALA A 307 -12.54 11.09 -3.72
C ALA A 307 -12.44 9.60 -3.32
N ALA A 308 -13.05 9.25 -2.19
CA ALA A 308 -13.25 7.88 -1.69
C ALA A 308 -13.99 6.96 -2.69
N VAL A 309 -14.78 7.51 -3.62
CA VAL A 309 -15.61 6.72 -4.55
C VAL A 309 -14.80 5.78 -5.44
N SER A 310 -13.59 6.18 -5.86
CA SER A 310 -12.73 5.32 -6.69
C SER A 310 -12.33 4.04 -5.96
N GLN A 311 -12.05 4.13 -4.65
CA GLN A 311 -11.73 2.98 -3.81
C GLN A 311 -12.97 2.11 -3.59
N ALA A 312 -14.12 2.72 -3.29
CA ALA A 312 -15.38 2.00 -3.10
C ALA A 312 -15.78 1.22 -4.37
N ALA A 313 -15.72 1.85 -5.55
CA ALA A 313 -16.03 1.23 -6.84
C ALA A 313 -15.15 -0.01 -7.11
N ARG A 314 -13.87 0.05 -6.74
CA ARG A 314 -12.96 -1.09 -6.84
C ARG A 314 -13.38 -2.24 -5.93
N HIS A 315 -13.66 -1.97 -4.65
CA HIS A 315 -14.11 -3.03 -3.73
C HIS A 315 -15.44 -3.64 -4.17
N TRP A 316 -16.37 -2.82 -4.68
CA TRP A 316 -17.64 -3.30 -5.22
C TRP A 316 -17.44 -4.19 -6.45
N ALA A 317 -16.58 -3.82 -7.40
CA ALA A 317 -16.28 -4.66 -8.56
C ALA A 317 -15.57 -5.97 -8.16
N GLU A 318 -14.58 -5.90 -7.25
CA GLU A 318 -13.87 -7.08 -6.74
C GLU A 318 -14.80 -8.06 -6.00
N SER A 319 -15.78 -7.54 -5.25
CA SER A 319 -16.80 -8.35 -4.57
C SER A 319 -17.68 -9.10 -5.56
N ALA A 320 -18.11 -8.47 -6.65
CA ALA A 320 -18.85 -9.14 -7.73
C ALA A 320 -18.00 -10.25 -8.37
N MET A 321 -16.73 -9.97 -8.67
CA MET A 321 -15.84 -10.97 -9.24
C MET A 321 -15.63 -12.19 -8.33
N ALA A 322 -15.73 -12.02 -7.01
CA ALA A 322 -15.62 -13.10 -6.04
C ALA A 322 -16.93 -13.88 -5.82
N THR A 323 -18.10 -13.24 -5.97
CA THR A 323 -19.41 -13.84 -5.64
C THR A 323 -20.25 -14.21 -6.84
N ASN A 324 -20.34 -13.33 -7.83
CA ASN A 324 -21.16 -13.45 -9.01
C ASN A 324 -20.57 -12.63 -10.15
N ARG A 325 -19.71 -13.26 -10.94
CA ARG A 325 -19.01 -12.64 -12.08
C ARG A 325 -19.98 -12.03 -13.10
N ALA A 326 -21.16 -12.62 -13.27
CA ALA A 326 -22.21 -12.10 -14.16
C ALA A 326 -22.83 -10.77 -13.69
N ALA A 327 -22.59 -10.34 -12.44
CA ALA A 327 -23.03 -9.05 -11.94
C ALA A 327 -22.11 -7.89 -12.38
N LEU A 328 -20.86 -8.16 -12.80
CA LEU A 328 -19.89 -7.10 -13.12
C LEU A 328 -20.39 -6.13 -14.19
N PRO A 329 -20.96 -6.56 -15.35
CA PRO A 329 -21.43 -5.61 -16.36
C PRO A 329 -22.47 -4.62 -15.80
N ARG A 330 -23.44 -5.11 -15.04
CA ARG A 330 -24.47 -4.26 -14.40
C ARG A 330 -23.86 -3.27 -13.40
N ARG A 331 -22.83 -3.67 -12.65
CA ARG A 331 -22.12 -2.77 -11.74
C ARG A 331 -21.33 -1.70 -12.49
N LEU A 332 -20.62 -2.05 -13.55
CA LEU A 332 -19.90 -1.07 -14.38
C LEU A 332 -20.86 -0.05 -15.02
N GLU A 333 -22.01 -0.51 -15.51
CA GLU A 333 -23.07 0.36 -16.03
C GLU A 333 -23.66 1.26 -14.93
N ALA A 334 -23.88 0.73 -13.72
CA ALA A 334 -24.32 1.54 -12.58
C ALA A 334 -23.32 2.63 -12.20
N LEU A 335 -22.01 2.34 -12.26
CA LEU A 335 -20.96 3.35 -12.04
C LEU A 335 -21.00 4.46 -13.10
N LEU A 336 -21.20 4.12 -14.37
CA LEU A 336 -21.36 5.11 -15.45
C LEU A 336 -22.62 5.97 -15.26
N ASN A 337 -23.72 5.35 -14.84
CA ASN A 337 -24.98 6.04 -14.55
C ASN A 337 -24.84 6.99 -13.36
N ALA A 338 -24.07 6.59 -12.33
CA ALA A 338 -23.70 7.43 -11.19
C ALA A 338 -22.65 8.50 -11.52
N LYS A 339 -22.26 8.65 -12.80
CA LYS A 339 -21.27 9.64 -13.27
C LYS A 339 -19.90 9.48 -12.64
N ILE A 340 -19.53 8.25 -12.26
CA ILE A 340 -18.18 7.96 -11.81
C ILE A 340 -17.20 8.21 -12.96
N PRO A 341 -16.04 8.84 -12.73
CA PRO A 341 -15.14 9.23 -13.80
C PRO A 341 -14.74 8.05 -14.71
N THR A 342 -14.78 8.27 -16.03
CA THR A 342 -14.39 7.28 -17.05
C THR A 342 -13.07 6.58 -16.74
N PRO A 343 -11.99 7.26 -16.29
CA PRO A 343 -10.73 6.57 -15.96
C PRO A 343 -10.87 5.49 -14.88
N VAL A 344 -11.75 5.69 -13.89
CA VAL A 344 -11.99 4.73 -12.81
C VAL A 344 -12.69 3.49 -13.37
N VAL A 345 -13.77 3.68 -14.12
CA VAL A 345 -14.55 2.56 -14.68
C VAL A 345 -13.74 1.80 -15.74
N SER A 346 -12.99 2.51 -16.58
CA SER A 346 -12.06 1.90 -17.55
C SER A 346 -11.01 1.04 -16.87
N ALA A 347 -10.41 1.48 -15.76
CA ALA A 347 -9.44 0.67 -15.03
C ALA A 347 -10.03 -0.64 -14.50
N LEU A 348 -11.30 -0.63 -14.08
CA LEU A 348 -12.01 -1.83 -13.62
C LEU A 348 -12.33 -2.78 -14.77
N LEU A 349 -12.83 -2.26 -15.89
CA LEU A 349 -13.07 -3.07 -17.09
C LEU A 349 -11.77 -3.71 -17.58
N ILE A 350 -10.71 -2.91 -17.74
CA ILE A 350 -9.40 -3.38 -18.23
C ILE A 350 -8.85 -4.49 -17.34
N ARG A 351 -8.98 -4.34 -16.03
CA ARG A 351 -8.50 -5.32 -15.06
C ARG A 351 -9.18 -6.69 -15.20
N PHE A 352 -10.49 -6.73 -15.43
CA PHE A 352 -11.28 -7.97 -15.37
C PHE A 352 -11.70 -8.53 -16.72
N PHE A 353 -11.51 -7.78 -17.82
CA PHE A 353 -12.00 -8.18 -19.15
C PHE A 353 -11.47 -9.55 -19.59
N TYR A 354 -10.15 -9.76 -19.54
CA TYR A 354 -9.55 -11.02 -20.00
C TYR A 354 -9.80 -12.19 -19.05
N ASP A 355 -10.07 -11.94 -17.76
CA ASP A 355 -10.53 -13.00 -16.86
C ASP A 355 -11.90 -13.54 -17.32
N LEU A 356 -12.74 -12.69 -17.94
CA LEU A 356 -14.13 -12.96 -18.32
C LEU A 356 -14.32 -13.24 -19.82
N ILE A 357 -13.25 -13.25 -20.61
CA ILE A 357 -13.37 -13.29 -22.08
C ILE A 357 -14.05 -14.57 -22.57
N ASP A 358 -13.84 -15.71 -21.90
CA ASP A 358 -14.47 -16.98 -22.25
C ASP A 358 -15.92 -17.10 -21.74
N GLU A 359 -16.37 -16.20 -20.86
CA GLU A 359 -17.76 -16.15 -20.36
C GLU A 359 -18.66 -15.39 -21.34
N THR A 360 -19.00 -16.01 -22.47
CA THR A 360 -19.70 -15.36 -23.60
C THR A 360 -20.97 -14.57 -23.22
N ALA A 361 -21.76 -15.03 -22.24
CA ALA A 361 -22.95 -14.31 -21.78
C ALA A 361 -22.62 -12.99 -21.04
N VAL A 362 -21.50 -12.96 -20.32
CA VAL A 362 -20.98 -11.76 -19.64
C VAL A 362 -20.29 -10.86 -20.66
N LEU A 363 -19.46 -11.43 -21.53
CA LEU A 363 -18.75 -10.69 -22.58
C LEU A 363 -19.71 -9.90 -23.49
N LYS A 364 -20.86 -10.48 -23.88
CA LYS A 364 -21.91 -9.78 -24.63
C LYS A 364 -22.38 -8.48 -23.98
N GLN A 365 -22.35 -8.40 -22.65
CA GLN A 365 -22.75 -7.21 -21.89
C GLN A 365 -21.58 -6.24 -21.67
N LEU A 366 -20.34 -6.74 -21.62
CA LEU A 366 -19.15 -5.89 -21.43
C LEU A 366 -18.80 -5.07 -22.68
N ILE A 367 -19.03 -5.60 -23.89
CA ILE A 367 -18.68 -4.90 -25.13
C ILE A 367 -19.41 -3.56 -25.30
N PRO A 368 -20.73 -3.45 -25.07
CA PRO A 368 -21.42 -2.16 -25.05
C PRO A 368 -20.85 -1.16 -24.04
N ILE A 369 -20.43 -1.63 -22.86
CA ILE A 369 -19.83 -0.78 -21.82
C ILE A 369 -18.48 -0.25 -22.29
N ALA A 370 -17.65 -1.11 -22.91
CA ALA A 370 -16.39 -0.71 -23.53
C ALA A 370 -16.59 0.36 -24.61
N ASN A 371 -17.68 0.26 -25.40
CA ASN A 371 -18.03 1.29 -26.40
C ASN A 371 -18.28 2.66 -25.73
N GLN A 372 -19.04 2.68 -24.63
CA GLN A 372 -19.36 3.91 -23.91
C GLN A 372 -18.10 4.55 -23.31
N LEU A 373 -17.21 3.73 -22.76
CA LEU A 373 -15.97 4.17 -22.10
C LEU A 373 -14.94 4.81 -23.05
N LEU A 374 -15.07 4.62 -24.37
CA LEU A 374 -14.23 5.34 -25.33
C LEU A 374 -14.44 6.86 -25.25
N ILE A 375 -15.62 7.30 -24.83
CA ILE A 375 -15.94 8.72 -24.69
C ILE A 375 -15.28 9.24 -23.41
N GLY A 376 -14.31 10.15 -23.57
CA GLY A 376 -13.58 10.77 -22.45
C GLY A 376 -12.42 9.94 -21.90
N ALA A 377 -12.07 8.81 -22.53
CA ALA A 377 -10.84 8.08 -22.23
C ALA A 377 -9.60 8.76 -22.84
N ASN A 378 -8.45 8.60 -22.18
CA ASN A 378 -7.15 9.02 -22.73
C ASN A 378 -6.68 8.05 -23.85
N GLU A 379 -5.64 8.44 -24.59
CA GLU A 379 -5.15 7.69 -25.76
C GLU A 379 -4.79 6.23 -25.44
N GLU A 380 -4.06 5.98 -24.35
CA GLU A 380 -3.65 4.63 -23.96
C GLU A 380 -4.84 3.75 -23.56
N THR A 381 -5.81 4.33 -22.86
CA THR A 381 -7.06 3.66 -22.50
C THR A 381 -7.88 3.35 -23.76
N VAL A 382 -7.98 4.29 -24.70
CA VAL A 382 -8.66 4.10 -25.99
C VAL A 382 -8.04 2.95 -26.78
N LYS A 383 -6.70 2.90 -26.86
CA LYS A 383 -5.97 1.82 -27.52
C LYS A 383 -6.28 0.46 -26.88
N THR A 384 -6.25 0.39 -25.56
CA THR A 384 -6.54 -0.84 -24.80
C THR A 384 -7.99 -1.29 -25.03
N LEU A 385 -8.97 -0.38 -24.88
CA LEU A 385 -10.39 -0.69 -25.06
C LEU A 385 -10.72 -1.10 -26.50
N LYS A 386 -10.13 -0.46 -27.52
CA LYS A 386 -10.33 -0.87 -28.92
C LYS A 386 -9.82 -2.28 -29.19
N THR A 387 -8.68 -2.66 -28.58
CA THR A 387 -8.14 -4.01 -28.69
C THR A 387 -9.06 -5.03 -28.03
N MET A 388 -9.49 -4.77 -26.78
CA MET A 388 -10.42 -5.64 -26.05
C MET A 388 -11.75 -5.85 -26.79
N ARG A 389 -12.29 -4.78 -27.41
CA ARG A 389 -13.54 -4.88 -28.18
C ARG A 389 -13.40 -5.75 -29.43
N LEU A 390 -12.27 -5.66 -30.13
CA LEU A 390 -11.95 -6.54 -31.26
C LEU A 390 -11.86 -8.01 -30.81
N ASP A 391 -11.09 -8.27 -29.76
CA ASP A 391 -10.93 -9.63 -29.23
C ASP A 391 -12.29 -10.21 -28.79
N GLY A 392 -13.08 -9.41 -28.07
CA GLY A 392 -14.40 -9.84 -27.62
C GLY A 392 -15.39 -10.08 -28.76
N ALA A 393 -15.41 -9.23 -29.80
CA ALA A 393 -16.25 -9.47 -30.98
C ALA A 393 -15.85 -10.77 -31.69
N PHE A 394 -14.55 -11.05 -31.79
CA PHE A 394 -14.04 -12.30 -32.37
C PHE A 394 -14.45 -13.53 -31.55
N VAL A 395 -14.32 -13.49 -30.21
CA VAL A 395 -14.72 -14.60 -29.31
C VAL A 395 -16.23 -14.84 -29.32
N LEU A 396 -17.03 -13.79 -29.45
CA LEU A 396 -18.49 -13.90 -29.62
C LEU A 396 -18.89 -14.36 -31.03
N GLU A 397 -17.92 -14.59 -31.92
CA GLU A 397 -18.10 -14.88 -33.33
C GLU A 397 -18.97 -13.84 -34.07
N ASP A 398 -18.96 -12.60 -33.59
CA ASP A 398 -19.56 -11.45 -34.28
C ASP A 398 -18.53 -10.88 -35.26
N PHE A 399 -18.27 -11.66 -36.31
CA PHE A 399 -17.22 -11.35 -37.27
C PHE A 399 -17.50 -10.08 -38.09
N ASP A 400 -18.77 -9.73 -38.28
CA ASP A 400 -19.14 -8.47 -38.94
C ASP A 400 -18.76 -7.27 -38.05
N LEU A 401 -19.01 -7.35 -36.73
CA LEU A 401 -18.55 -6.32 -35.80
C LEU A 401 -17.03 -6.25 -35.72
N ALA A 402 -16.34 -7.40 -35.65
CA ALA A 402 -14.88 -7.46 -35.62
C ALA A 402 -14.25 -6.84 -36.90
N GLU A 403 -14.83 -7.11 -38.08
CA GLU A 403 -14.43 -6.50 -39.34
C GLU A 403 -14.60 -4.98 -39.28
N SER A 404 -15.75 -4.48 -38.82
CA SER A 404 -16.01 -3.05 -38.68
C SER A 404 -15.00 -2.33 -37.77
N TYR A 405 -14.51 -2.99 -36.72
CA TYR A 405 -13.49 -2.44 -35.83
C TYR A 405 -12.12 -2.36 -36.50
N LEU A 406 -11.76 -3.35 -37.32
CA LEU A 406 -10.52 -3.34 -38.08
C LEU A 406 -10.54 -2.27 -39.17
N GLU A 407 -11.67 -2.12 -39.88
CA GLU A 407 -11.85 -1.06 -40.89
C GLU A 407 -11.77 0.35 -40.28
N ALA A 408 -12.27 0.53 -39.06
CA ALA A 408 -12.16 1.79 -38.32
C ALA A 408 -10.74 2.06 -37.76
N GLY A 409 -9.85 1.07 -37.78
CA GLY A 409 -8.47 1.19 -37.31
C GLY A 409 -8.29 1.02 -35.80
N VAL A 410 -7.20 0.30 -35.47
CA VAL A 410 -6.70 0.02 -34.11
C VAL A 410 -5.41 0.82 -33.89
N PRO A 411 -5.35 1.72 -32.89
CA PRO A 411 -4.18 2.54 -32.61
C PRO A 411 -2.91 1.73 -32.33
N GLY A 412 -1.77 2.21 -32.82
CA GLY A 412 -0.46 1.58 -32.61
C GLY A 412 -0.22 0.30 -33.42
N ARG A 413 -1.08 0.02 -34.42
CA ARG A 413 -0.91 -1.09 -35.36
C ARG A 413 -0.70 -0.58 -36.77
N ASP A 414 0.21 -1.20 -37.51
CA ASP A 414 0.52 -0.84 -38.89
C ASP A 414 -0.47 -1.48 -39.90
N ALA A 415 -0.34 -1.09 -41.17
CA ALA A 415 -1.20 -1.57 -42.25
C ALA A 415 -1.06 -3.09 -42.51
N SER A 416 0.13 -3.65 -42.28
CA SER A 416 0.38 -5.09 -42.45
C SER A 416 -0.39 -5.90 -41.41
N TRP A 417 -0.30 -5.49 -40.14
CA TRP A 417 -1.04 -6.08 -39.04
C TRP A 417 -2.55 -5.98 -39.28
N HIS A 418 -3.05 -4.83 -39.73
CA HIS A 418 -4.47 -4.63 -40.05
C HIS A 418 -4.95 -5.58 -41.14
N THR A 419 -4.18 -5.69 -42.23
CA THR A 419 -4.49 -6.58 -43.35
C THR A 419 -4.53 -8.03 -42.89
N MET A 420 -3.52 -8.45 -42.11
CA MET A 420 -3.46 -9.79 -41.53
C MET A 420 -4.69 -10.07 -40.65
N ALA A 421 -5.00 -9.20 -39.70
CA ALA A 421 -6.13 -9.37 -38.79
C ALA A 421 -7.46 -9.46 -39.56
N LEU A 422 -7.63 -8.63 -40.59
CA LEU A 422 -8.82 -8.63 -41.44
C LEU A 422 -8.98 -9.94 -42.21
N CYS A 423 -7.89 -10.49 -42.76
CA CYS A 423 -7.92 -11.80 -43.42
C CYS A 423 -8.38 -12.90 -42.44
N LYS A 424 -7.89 -12.89 -41.21
CA LYS A 424 -8.31 -13.85 -40.19
C LYS A 424 -9.80 -13.74 -39.88
N VAL A 425 -10.32 -12.52 -39.66
CA VAL A 425 -11.75 -12.29 -39.39
C VAL A 425 -12.61 -12.74 -40.57
N LYS A 426 -12.26 -12.34 -41.80
CA LYS A 426 -13.00 -12.72 -43.02
C LYS A 426 -13.02 -14.23 -43.24
N ALA A 427 -11.90 -14.92 -42.99
CA ALA A 427 -11.84 -16.37 -43.09
C ALA A 427 -12.82 -17.05 -42.13
N HIS A 428 -12.89 -16.61 -40.86
CA HIS A 428 -13.81 -17.17 -39.87
C HIS A 428 -15.27 -16.81 -40.17
N ARG A 429 -15.54 -15.60 -40.68
CA ARG A 429 -16.87 -15.23 -41.18
C ARG A 429 -17.34 -16.15 -42.30
N ALA A 430 -16.48 -16.40 -43.28
CA ALA A 430 -16.79 -17.29 -44.41
C ALA A 430 -17.05 -18.72 -43.92
N LEU A 431 -16.28 -19.23 -42.95
CA LEU A 431 -16.57 -20.53 -42.32
C LEU A 431 -17.94 -20.57 -41.65
N LYS A 432 -18.29 -19.54 -40.85
CA LYS A 432 -19.60 -19.44 -40.19
C LYS A 432 -20.76 -19.36 -41.19
N ALA A 433 -20.52 -18.74 -42.34
CA ALA A 433 -21.47 -18.66 -43.46
C ALA A 433 -21.48 -19.91 -44.37
N ASN A 434 -20.76 -20.98 -44.01
CA ASN A 434 -20.61 -22.21 -44.80
C ASN A 434 -20.09 -21.96 -46.23
N LYS A 435 -19.09 -21.07 -46.37
CA LYS A 435 -18.43 -20.72 -47.63
C LYS A 435 -16.96 -21.19 -47.62
N PRO A 436 -16.69 -22.49 -47.77
CA PRO A 436 -15.37 -23.07 -47.56
C PRO A 436 -14.30 -22.54 -48.53
N ARG A 437 -14.63 -22.28 -49.80
CA ARG A 437 -13.66 -21.71 -50.76
C ARG A 437 -13.24 -20.28 -50.41
N GLU A 438 -14.20 -19.43 -50.05
CA GLU A 438 -13.95 -18.05 -49.60
C GLU A 438 -13.10 -18.04 -48.32
N ALA A 439 -13.36 -18.96 -47.38
CA ALA A 439 -12.54 -19.12 -46.18
C ALA A 439 -11.09 -19.49 -46.52
N VAL A 440 -10.89 -20.44 -47.44
CA VAL A 440 -9.55 -20.84 -47.90
C VAL A 440 -8.82 -19.66 -48.54
N GLU A 441 -9.47 -18.90 -49.42
CA GLU A 441 -8.87 -17.70 -50.03
C GLU A 441 -8.34 -16.73 -48.97
N HIS A 442 -9.13 -16.45 -47.92
CA HIS A 442 -8.71 -15.56 -46.84
C HIS A 442 -7.61 -16.15 -45.94
N PHE A 443 -7.63 -17.46 -45.64
CA PHE A 443 -6.53 -18.10 -44.92
C PHE A 443 -5.23 -18.08 -45.74
N ARG A 444 -5.30 -18.24 -47.07
CA ARG A 444 -4.15 -18.07 -47.97
C ARG A 444 -3.61 -16.65 -47.93
N MET A 445 -4.47 -15.64 -48.00
CA MET A 445 -4.06 -14.24 -47.86
C MET A 445 -3.41 -13.96 -46.50
N PHE A 446 -3.96 -14.50 -45.41
CA PHE A 446 -3.38 -14.41 -44.08
C PHE A 446 -1.95 -14.99 -44.05
N MET A 447 -1.74 -16.17 -44.65
CA MET A 447 -0.42 -16.79 -44.73
C MET A 447 0.61 -15.95 -45.50
N THR A 448 0.18 -15.22 -46.54
CA THR A 448 1.03 -14.26 -47.26
C THR A 448 1.46 -13.11 -46.36
N CYS A 449 0.53 -12.53 -45.59
CA CYS A 449 0.84 -11.44 -44.66
C CYS A 449 1.83 -11.83 -43.55
N LEU A 450 1.88 -13.11 -43.15
CA LEU A 450 2.88 -13.61 -42.21
C LEU A 450 4.32 -13.47 -42.76
N GLY A 451 4.51 -13.38 -44.07
CA GLY A 451 5.82 -13.13 -44.69
C GLY A 451 6.36 -11.71 -44.46
N ASP A 452 5.47 -10.74 -44.21
CA ASP A 452 5.82 -9.33 -44.07
C ASP A 452 6.01 -8.89 -42.60
N LEU A 453 5.62 -9.74 -41.65
CA LEU A 453 5.94 -9.55 -40.24
C LEU A 453 7.42 -9.90 -40.04
N ALA A 454 8.22 -8.94 -39.57
CA ALA A 454 9.62 -9.16 -39.22
C ALA A 454 9.77 -10.47 -38.44
N GLU A 455 10.82 -11.24 -38.74
CA GLU A 455 11.16 -12.62 -38.32
C GLU A 455 11.29 -12.84 -36.79
N ALA A 456 10.44 -12.21 -35.98
CA ALA A 456 10.42 -12.40 -34.54
C ALA A 456 9.59 -13.62 -34.22
N ASP A 457 10.26 -14.72 -33.87
CA ASP A 457 9.63 -15.80 -33.15
C ASP A 457 8.84 -15.26 -31.96
N THR A 458 7.61 -15.72 -31.82
CA THR A 458 6.79 -15.35 -30.67
C THR A 458 6.85 -16.46 -29.64
N TYR A 459 7.24 -16.13 -28.41
CA TYR A 459 7.20 -17.07 -27.31
C TYR A 459 5.86 -16.93 -26.60
N ASP A 460 5.16 -18.05 -26.40
CA ASP A 460 4.00 -18.07 -25.52
C ASP A 460 4.47 -17.71 -24.10
N PRO A 461 4.01 -16.58 -23.53
CA PRO A 461 4.46 -16.11 -22.22
C PRO A 461 4.04 -17.03 -21.06
N THR A 462 3.12 -17.97 -21.30
CA THR A 462 2.59 -18.90 -20.30
C THR A 462 3.33 -20.24 -20.33
N THR A 463 3.63 -20.73 -21.54
CA THR A 463 4.22 -22.08 -21.73
C THR A 463 5.70 -22.05 -22.12
N GLY A 464 6.22 -20.89 -22.55
CA GLY A 464 7.57 -20.75 -23.09
C GLY A 464 7.76 -21.38 -24.47
N VAL A 465 6.69 -21.86 -25.11
CA VAL A 465 6.73 -22.49 -26.44
C VAL A 465 7.02 -21.43 -27.51
N GLN A 466 8.01 -21.70 -28.35
CA GLN A 466 8.35 -20.89 -29.51
C GLN A 466 7.36 -21.16 -30.65
N HIS A 467 6.62 -20.14 -31.05
CA HIS A 467 5.77 -20.13 -32.24
C HIS A 467 6.50 -19.42 -33.38
N THR A 468 7.12 -20.20 -34.25
CA THR A 468 7.82 -19.72 -35.44
C THR A 468 6.83 -19.36 -36.56
N PRO A 469 7.21 -18.48 -37.51
CA PRO A 469 6.36 -18.17 -38.67
C PRO A 469 5.95 -19.42 -39.47
N ASP A 470 6.85 -20.39 -39.62
CA ASP A 470 6.56 -21.64 -40.33
C ASP A 470 5.62 -22.56 -39.55
N MET A 471 5.69 -22.58 -38.22
CA MET A 471 4.70 -23.29 -37.40
C MET A 471 3.30 -22.71 -37.62
N LEU A 472 3.16 -21.38 -37.67
CA LEU A 472 1.89 -20.70 -37.94
C LEU A 472 1.38 -20.97 -39.37
N ARG A 473 2.27 -20.99 -40.37
CA ARG A 473 1.91 -21.38 -41.75
C ARG A 473 1.45 -22.84 -41.83
N GLY A 474 2.15 -23.76 -41.15
CA GLY A 474 1.78 -25.17 -41.06
C GLY A 474 0.38 -25.36 -40.48
N ARG A 475 0.07 -24.68 -39.37
CA ARG A 475 -1.25 -24.71 -38.73
C ARG A 475 -2.36 -24.22 -39.67
N ASN A 476 -2.12 -23.14 -40.40
CA ASN A 476 -3.10 -22.61 -41.37
C ASN A 476 -3.26 -23.52 -42.59
N ALA A 477 -2.18 -24.08 -43.13
CA ALA A 477 -2.24 -25.03 -44.25
C ALA A 477 -3.00 -26.32 -43.87
N LEU A 478 -2.80 -26.83 -42.65
CA LEU A 478 -3.56 -27.96 -42.13
C LEU A 478 -5.05 -27.63 -42.02
N ARG A 479 -5.39 -26.46 -41.45
CA ARG A 479 -6.76 -25.95 -41.38
C ARG A 479 -7.40 -25.83 -42.77
N ILE A 480 -6.67 -25.33 -43.77
CA ILE A 480 -7.12 -25.26 -45.17
C ILE A 480 -7.42 -26.66 -45.70
N ALA A 481 -6.54 -27.63 -45.45
CA ALA A 481 -6.75 -29.01 -45.89
C ALA A 481 -7.99 -29.65 -45.27
N GLU A 482 -8.24 -29.40 -43.98
CA GLU A 482 -9.45 -29.83 -43.28
C GLU A 482 -10.70 -29.21 -43.88
N ILE A 483 -10.69 -27.90 -44.17
CA ILE A 483 -11.81 -27.20 -44.82
C ILE A 483 -12.06 -27.78 -46.22
N LEU A 484 -11.02 -27.97 -47.03
CA LEU A 484 -11.15 -28.52 -48.38
C LEU A 484 -11.65 -29.96 -48.38
N ALA A 485 -11.31 -30.76 -47.36
CA ALA A 485 -11.84 -32.10 -47.21
C ALA A 485 -13.35 -32.15 -46.90
N THR A 486 -13.96 -31.04 -46.46
CA THR A 486 -15.42 -30.95 -46.27
C THR A 486 -16.18 -30.74 -47.58
N ILE A 487 -15.48 -30.46 -48.68
CA ILE A 487 -16.05 -30.30 -50.02
C ILE A 487 -15.45 -31.31 -51.01
N PRO A 488 -16.04 -31.51 -52.21
CA PRO A 488 -15.54 -32.44 -53.23
C PRO A 488 -14.25 -31.94 -53.92
N ASP A 489 -13.19 -31.68 -53.15
CA ASP A 489 -11.89 -31.17 -53.63
C ASP A 489 -10.72 -31.91 -52.95
N ALA A 490 -10.72 -33.23 -53.08
CA ALA A 490 -9.76 -34.12 -52.42
C ALA A 490 -8.31 -33.86 -52.84
N GLU A 491 -8.10 -33.45 -54.09
CA GLU A 491 -6.77 -33.11 -54.62
C GLU A 491 -6.21 -31.86 -53.93
N ALA A 492 -7.00 -30.77 -53.85
CA ALA A 492 -6.56 -29.57 -53.16
C ALA A 492 -6.37 -29.80 -51.65
N ALA A 493 -7.21 -30.64 -51.03
CA ALA A 493 -7.02 -31.04 -49.63
C ALA A 493 -5.72 -31.81 -49.41
N ALA A 494 -5.36 -32.74 -50.31
CA ALA A 494 -4.10 -33.48 -50.24
C ALA A 494 -2.89 -32.55 -50.45
N ALA A 495 -2.97 -31.62 -51.40
CA ALA A 495 -1.93 -30.63 -51.64
C ALA A 495 -1.70 -29.73 -50.41
N ALA A 496 -2.76 -29.24 -49.77
CA ALA A 496 -2.67 -28.44 -48.55
C ALA A 496 -2.11 -29.24 -47.36
N ARG A 497 -2.41 -30.55 -47.23
CA ARG A 497 -1.76 -31.41 -46.23
C ARG A 497 -0.27 -31.55 -46.47
N ALA A 498 0.15 -31.78 -47.71
CA ALA A 498 1.56 -31.91 -48.06
C ALA A 498 2.33 -30.60 -47.78
N GLU A 499 1.70 -29.46 -48.05
CA GLU A 499 2.23 -28.15 -47.72
C GLU A 499 2.35 -27.93 -46.21
N ALA A 500 1.33 -28.29 -45.43
CA ALA A 500 1.39 -28.24 -43.97
C ALA A 500 2.56 -29.07 -43.41
N ALA A 501 2.75 -30.29 -43.91
CA ALA A 501 3.88 -31.14 -43.56
C ALA A 501 5.23 -30.48 -43.87
N ALA A 502 5.36 -29.82 -45.02
CA ALA A 502 6.58 -29.11 -45.40
C ALA A 502 6.88 -27.94 -44.45
N TYR A 503 5.87 -27.17 -44.05
CA TYR A 503 6.04 -26.09 -43.08
C TYR A 503 6.40 -26.60 -41.69
N TYR A 504 5.75 -27.67 -41.20
CA TYR A 504 6.10 -28.24 -39.90
C TYR A 504 7.53 -28.82 -39.86
N LYS A 505 8.03 -29.37 -40.98
CA LYS A 505 9.44 -29.77 -41.09
C LYS A 505 10.40 -28.58 -40.94
N LYS A 506 10.14 -27.46 -41.62
CA LYS A 506 10.91 -26.22 -41.46
C LYS A 506 10.81 -25.63 -40.05
N ALA A 507 9.63 -25.72 -39.43
CA ALA A 507 9.43 -25.29 -38.06
C ALA A 507 10.30 -26.12 -37.09
N LEU A 508 10.41 -27.45 -37.28
CA LEU A 508 11.28 -28.31 -36.48
C LEU A 508 12.78 -27.98 -36.60
N GLU A 509 13.20 -27.50 -37.77
CA GLU A 509 14.58 -27.06 -38.02
C GLU A 509 14.90 -25.74 -37.31
N SER A 510 13.91 -24.86 -37.14
CA SER A 510 14.08 -23.51 -36.56
C SER A 510 13.84 -23.45 -35.04
N VAL A 511 13.04 -24.35 -34.46
CA VAL A 511 12.82 -24.36 -33.00
C VAL A 511 14.04 -24.87 -32.21
N THR A 512 14.33 -24.19 -31.10
CA THR A 512 15.56 -24.43 -30.33
C THR A 512 15.37 -25.36 -29.12
N SER A 513 14.24 -25.25 -28.42
CA SER A 513 13.95 -26.04 -27.20
C SER A 513 13.29 -27.39 -27.48
N ALA A 514 13.46 -28.34 -26.55
CA ALA A 514 12.83 -29.66 -26.64
C ALA A 514 11.30 -29.54 -26.53
N GLU A 515 10.81 -28.66 -25.65
CA GLU A 515 9.39 -28.37 -25.46
C GLU A 515 8.75 -27.82 -26.74
N SER A 516 9.43 -26.90 -27.44
CA SER A 516 8.92 -26.34 -28.70
C SER A 516 8.93 -27.39 -29.82
N ARG A 517 9.95 -28.25 -29.90
CA ARG A 517 9.95 -29.39 -30.83
C ARG A 517 8.79 -30.34 -30.57
N GLU A 518 8.49 -30.62 -29.31
CA GLU A 518 7.36 -31.47 -28.95
C GLU A 518 6.02 -30.80 -29.31
N ALA A 519 5.86 -29.51 -29.06
CA ALA A 519 4.68 -28.75 -29.46
C ALA A 519 4.46 -28.80 -30.98
N VAL A 520 5.52 -28.60 -31.78
CA VAL A 520 5.47 -28.70 -33.24
C VAL A 520 5.07 -30.12 -33.68
N ARG A 521 5.67 -31.18 -33.11
CA ARG A 521 5.29 -32.56 -33.45
C ARG A 521 3.84 -32.88 -33.09
N LYS A 522 3.39 -32.44 -31.92
CA LYS A 522 2.03 -32.63 -31.44
C LYS A 522 1.01 -31.96 -32.37
N GLU A 523 1.28 -30.74 -32.84
CA GLU A 523 0.42 -30.06 -33.79
C GLU A 523 0.44 -30.68 -35.19
N ALA A 524 1.61 -31.13 -35.65
CA ALA A 524 1.74 -31.77 -36.95
C ALA A 524 1.08 -33.16 -36.99
N GLY A 525 0.99 -33.85 -35.85
CA GLY A 525 0.41 -35.19 -35.77
C GLY A 525 1.09 -36.16 -36.72
N ASN A 526 0.30 -36.89 -37.51
CA ASN A 526 0.80 -37.88 -38.47
C ASN A 526 1.29 -37.28 -39.81
N LEU A 527 1.39 -35.95 -39.94
CA LEU A 527 1.91 -35.30 -41.16
C LEU A 527 3.43 -35.46 -41.33
N LEU A 528 4.13 -35.88 -40.27
CA LEU A 528 5.58 -36.03 -40.24
C LEU A 528 6.05 -37.49 -40.42
N ASP A 529 5.11 -38.44 -40.35
CA ASP A 529 5.30 -39.86 -40.63
C ASP A 529 5.29 -40.12 -42.14
#